data_AF-A0A2R8C738-F1
#
_entry.id   AF-A0A2R8C738-F1
#
_cell.length_a   1.000
_cell.length_b   1.000
_cell.length_c   1.000
_cell.angle_alpha   90.00
_cell.angle_beta   90.00
_cell.angle_gamma   90.00
#
_symmetry.space_group_name_H-M   'P 1'
#
loop_
_entity.id
_entity.type
_entity.pdbx_description
1 polymer ?
#
loop_
_entity_poly.entity_id
_entity_poly.type
_entity_poly.pdbx_seq_one_letter_code
_entity_poly.pdbx_strand_id
1 'polypeptide(L)'
;MNKLNNEQLNVARAIAGMQGGDRLVVSGRAGSGKTYAVTKAVTGRKALFLTPTHPAKAVLERELIGTSHKVTTIHSAIGWYKFKDQNLEDIEGYVPAHVALSRMASGEVKSGSFGDVDIIIVDEFSMVNKFLFDAIEDYATEFNLPVV
;
A
#
# COMPACT_ATOMS: atom_id res chain seq x y z
N MET A 1 22.18 -14.53 6.76
CA MET A 1 21.53 -13.22 6.95
C MET A 1 22.35 -12.19 6.19
N ASN A 2 21.81 -11.60 5.12
CA ASN A 2 22.53 -10.56 4.36
C ASN A 2 22.46 -9.24 5.14
N LYS A 3 23.61 -8.62 5.37
CA LYS A 3 23.74 -7.36 6.11
C LYS A 3 23.25 -6.21 5.21
N LEU A 4 22.33 -5.38 5.71
CA LEU A 4 21.88 -4.18 5.00
C LEU A 4 23.06 -3.23 4.80
N ASN A 5 23.13 -2.60 3.63
CA ASN A 5 24.10 -1.53 3.38
C ASN A 5 23.67 -0.23 4.07
N ASN A 6 24.52 0.81 4.06
CA ASN A 6 24.23 2.08 4.74
C ASN A 6 22.95 2.78 4.24
N GLU A 7 22.68 2.73 2.93
CA GLU A 7 21.46 3.32 2.36
C GLU A 7 20.21 2.58 2.83
N GLN A 8 20.26 1.25 2.80
CA GLN A 8 19.17 0.40 3.26
C GLN A 8 18.94 0.54 4.78
N LEU A 9 20.00 0.75 5.56
CA LEU A 9 19.90 1.06 7.00
C LEU A 9 19.24 2.41 7.24
N ASN A 10 19.53 3.41 6.41
CA ASN A 10 18.87 4.73 6.51
C ASN A 10 17.38 4.64 6.18
N VAL A 11 17.00 3.87 5.15
CA VAL A 11 15.60 3.56 4.85
C VAL A 11 14.92 2.88 6.04
N ALA A 12 15.58 1.87 6.63
CA ALA A 12 15.03 1.17 7.78
C ALA A 12 14.81 2.07 8.99
N ARG A 13 15.76 2.97 9.29
CA ARG A 13 15.64 3.96 10.37
C ARG A 13 14.53 4.97 10.10
N ALA A 14 14.41 5.44 8.86
CA ALA A 14 13.34 6.37 8.47
C ALA A 14 11.96 5.72 8.71
N ILE A 15 11.76 4.50 8.21
CA ILE A 15 10.50 3.74 8.38
C ILE A 15 10.19 3.46 9.86
N ALA A 16 11.20 3.15 10.67
CA ALA A 16 11.03 2.87 12.09
C ALA A 16 10.51 4.09 12.88
N GLY A 17 10.83 5.31 12.43
CA GLY A 17 10.38 6.55 13.06
C GLY A 17 9.01 7.05 12.58
N MET A 18 8.42 6.44 11.55
CA MET A 18 7.20 6.96 10.93
C MET A 18 5.96 6.78 11.82
N GLN A 19 5.18 7.86 11.93
CA GLN A 19 3.89 7.95 12.59
C GLN A 19 2.75 8.11 11.59
N GLY A 20 1.51 8.07 12.07
CA GLY A 20 0.33 8.32 11.24
C GLY A 20 0.41 9.67 10.51
N GLY A 21 0.12 9.66 9.21
CA GLY A 21 0.23 10.85 8.34
C GLY A 21 1.61 11.06 7.70
N ASP A 22 2.66 10.35 8.13
CA ASP A 22 3.98 10.50 7.52
C ASP A 22 4.03 9.94 6.09
N ARG A 23 4.88 10.56 5.26
CA ARG A 23 5.16 10.15 3.88
C ARG A 23 6.66 10.01 3.66
N LEU A 24 7.08 8.88 3.12
CA LEU A 24 8.46 8.62 2.74
C LEU A 24 8.51 8.16 1.29
N VAL A 25 9.45 8.67 0.50
CA VAL A 25 9.69 8.17 -0.86
C VAL A 25 11.04 7.48 -0.88
N VAL A 26 11.03 6.18 -1.20
CA VAL A 26 12.26 5.39 -1.40
C VAL A 26 12.52 5.18 -2.88
N SER A 27 13.52 5.88 -3.42
CA SER A 27 13.92 5.77 -4.82
C SER A 27 15.27 5.07 -4.98
N GLY A 28 15.53 4.54 -6.18
CA GLY A 28 16.75 3.79 -6.48
C GLY A 28 16.66 3.03 -7.78
N ARG A 29 17.83 2.72 -8.37
CA ARG A 29 17.92 2.03 -9.66
C ARG A 29 17.41 0.59 -9.59
N ALA A 30 17.13 -0.01 -10.74
CA ALA A 30 16.85 -1.44 -10.83
C ALA A 30 18.00 -2.24 -10.19
N GLY A 31 17.67 -3.28 -9.43
CA GLY A 31 18.66 -4.09 -8.71
C GLY A 31 19.24 -3.47 -7.42
N SER A 32 18.84 -2.25 -7.02
CA SER A 32 19.34 -1.64 -5.78
C SER A 32 18.79 -2.27 -4.48
N GLY A 33 17.85 -3.21 -4.59
CA GLY A 33 17.28 -3.93 -3.45
C GLY A 33 16.31 -3.10 -2.59
N LYS A 34 15.56 -2.17 -3.18
CA LYS A 34 14.57 -1.33 -2.46
C LYS A 34 13.52 -2.18 -1.75
N THR A 35 12.88 -3.09 -2.47
CA THR A 35 11.88 -4.02 -1.95
C THR A 35 12.44 -4.82 -0.78
N TYR A 36 13.67 -5.33 -0.92
CA TYR A 36 14.35 -6.01 0.18
C TYR A 36 14.57 -5.12 1.41
N ALA A 37 15.00 -3.87 1.21
CA ALA A 37 15.22 -2.92 2.31
C ALA A 37 13.93 -2.57 3.05
N VAL A 38 12.85 -2.28 2.31
CA VAL A 38 11.55 -1.90 2.87
C VAL A 38 10.92 -3.08 3.60
N THR A 39 10.91 -4.27 3.00
CA THR A 39 10.37 -5.48 3.64
C THR A 39 11.11 -5.83 4.93
N LYS A 40 12.44 -5.65 4.97
CA LYS A 40 13.22 -5.80 6.22
C LYS A 40 12.90 -4.73 7.24
N ALA A 41 12.74 -3.48 6.82
CA ALA A 41 12.44 -2.36 7.69
C ALA A 41 11.11 -2.50 8.44
N VAL A 42 10.13 -3.19 7.84
CA VAL A 42 8.81 -3.41 8.46
C VAL A 42 8.69 -4.74 9.20
N THR A 43 9.81 -5.46 9.42
CA THR A 43 9.80 -6.72 10.20
C THR A 43 9.30 -6.43 11.62
N GLY A 44 8.09 -6.87 11.95
CA GLY A 44 7.43 -6.59 13.23
C GLY A 44 6.22 -5.67 13.16
N ARG A 45 5.91 -5.10 11.97
CA ARG A 45 4.68 -4.35 11.69
C ARG A 45 3.77 -5.15 10.76
N LYS A 46 2.46 -5.00 10.88
CA LYS A 46 1.47 -5.45 9.89
C LYS A 46 1.44 -4.48 8.71
N ALA A 47 2.36 -4.64 7.76
CA ALA A 47 2.37 -3.83 6.54
C ALA A 47 1.30 -4.25 5.52
N LEU A 48 0.67 -3.26 4.88
CA LEU A 48 -0.11 -3.41 3.65
C LEU A 48 0.75 -3.04 2.44
N PHE A 49 1.15 -4.03 1.66
CA PHE A 49 1.80 -3.80 0.37
C PHE A 49 0.76 -3.64 -0.73
N LEU A 50 0.81 -2.48 -1.36
CA LEU A 50 0.00 -2.12 -2.51
C LEU A 50 0.86 -2.15 -3.76
N THR A 51 0.38 -2.83 -4.80
CA THR A 51 1.05 -2.87 -6.10
C THR A 51 0.12 -2.35 -7.21
N PRO A 52 0.67 -1.75 -8.28
CA PRO A 52 -0.14 -1.27 -9.40
C PRO A 52 -0.71 -2.42 -10.24
N THR A 53 -0.06 -3.59 -10.26
CA THR A 53 -0.39 -4.68 -11.18
C THR A 53 -0.40 -6.06 -10.52
N HIS A 54 -1.14 -7.01 -11.09
CA HIS A 54 -1.14 -8.42 -10.67
C HIS A 54 0.23 -9.10 -10.79
N PRO A 55 1.04 -8.88 -11.85
CA PRO A 55 2.40 -9.41 -11.89
C PRO A 55 3.29 -8.91 -10.76
N ALA A 56 3.30 -7.60 -10.47
CA ALA A 56 4.06 -7.04 -9.35
C ALA A 56 3.59 -7.61 -8.00
N LYS A 57 2.26 -7.76 -7.83
CA LYS A 57 1.66 -8.43 -6.67
C LYS A 57 2.23 -9.84 -6.51
N ALA A 58 2.22 -10.65 -7.57
CA ALA A 58 2.64 -12.05 -7.51
C ALA A 58 4.14 -12.22 -7.20
N VAL A 59 4.99 -11.29 -7.67
CA VAL A 59 6.42 -11.28 -7.31
C VAL A 59 6.58 -10.99 -5.82
N LEU A 60 5.94 -9.93 -5.34
CA LEU A 60 6.05 -9.48 -3.94
C LEU A 60 5.46 -10.50 -2.95
N GLU A 61 4.34 -11.14 -3.30
CA GLU A 61 3.75 -12.23 -2.51
C GLU A 61 4.74 -13.39 -2.31
N ARG A 62 5.51 -13.75 -3.35
CA ARG A 62 6.51 -14.82 -3.26
C ARG A 62 7.67 -14.46 -2.34
N GLU A 63 8.09 -13.20 -2.33
CA GLU A 63 9.15 -12.71 -1.45
C GLU A 63 8.71 -12.66 0.03
N LEU A 64 7.41 -12.47 0.26
CA LEU A 64 6.82 -12.27 1.58
C LEU A 64 6.13 -13.52 2.15
N ILE A 65 6.33 -14.69 1.55
CA ILE A 65 5.75 -15.96 2.02
C ILE A 65 6.11 -16.18 3.51
N GLY A 66 5.08 -16.49 4.31
CA GLY A 66 5.23 -16.78 5.74
C GLY A 66 5.32 -15.55 6.64
N THR A 67 5.14 -14.34 6.11
CA THR A 67 5.05 -13.10 6.89
C THR A 67 3.59 -12.76 7.23
N SER A 68 3.38 -11.86 8.20
CA SER A 68 2.06 -11.31 8.54
C SER A 68 1.60 -10.18 7.60
N HIS A 69 2.40 -9.86 6.58
CA HIS A 69 2.12 -8.78 5.65
C HIS A 69 0.98 -9.13 4.69
N LYS A 70 0.17 -8.12 4.34
CA LYS A 70 -0.88 -8.27 3.33
C LYS A 70 -0.35 -7.69 2.01
N VAL A 71 -0.56 -8.40 0.91
CA VAL A 71 -0.18 -7.92 -0.43
C VAL A 71 -1.41 -7.92 -1.33
N THR A 72 -1.69 -6.78 -1.97
CA THR A 72 -2.83 -6.65 -2.89
C THR A 72 -2.54 -5.61 -3.96
N THR A 73 -3.36 -5.57 -5.01
CA THR A 73 -3.31 -4.45 -5.95
C THR A 73 -4.00 -3.23 -5.33
N ILE A 74 -3.56 -2.02 -5.72
CA ILE A 74 -4.20 -0.75 -5.30
C ILE A 74 -5.69 -0.80 -5.62
N HIS A 75 -6.05 -1.20 -6.85
CA HIS A 75 -7.44 -1.32 -7.32
C HIS A 75 -8.31 -2.19 -6.40
N SER A 76 -7.81 -3.37 -6.00
CA SER A 76 -8.56 -4.24 -5.10
C SER A 76 -8.65 -3.68 -3.68
N ALA A 77 -7.63 -2.96 -3.21
CA ALA A 77 -7.63 -2.36 -1.88
C ALA A 77 -8.67 -1.24 -1.73
N ILE A 78 -8.78 -0.37 -2.74
CA ILE A 78 -9.68 0.80 -2.72
C ILE A 78 -11.11 0.47 -3.16
N GLY A 79 -11.39 -0.79 -3.51
CA GLY A 79 -12.68 -1.19 -4.08
C GLY A 79 -12.97 -0.49 -5.41
N TRP A 80 -11.97 -0.41 -6.29
CA TRP A 80 -12.10 0.22 -7.60
C TRP A 80 -13.23 -0.41 -8.41
N TYR A 81 -13.98 0.45 -9.12
CA TYR A 81 -15.04 0.04 -10.00
C TYR A 81 -15.05 0.89 -11.27
N LYS A 82 -15.66 0.32 -12.31
CA LYS A 82 -15.86 0.96 -13.60
C LYS A 82 -17.28 0.69 -14.08
N PHE A 83 -17.99 1.74 -14.49
CA PHE A 83 -19.33 1.64 -15.05
C PHE A 83 -19.50 2.58 -16.24
N LYS A 84 -20.57 2.36 -17.01
CA LYS A 84 -20.95 3.20 -18.13
C LYS A 84 -21.95 4.26 -17.67
N ASP A 85 -21.66 5.52 -17.97
CA ASP A 85 -22.60 6.61 -17.70
C ASP A 85 -23.77 6.62 -18.71
N GLN A 86 -24.63 7.64 -18.63
CA GLN A 86 -25.77 7.80 -19.54
C GLN A 86 -25.35 7.99 -21.01
N ASN A 87 -24.09 8.38 -21.25
CA ASN A 87 -23.51 8.60 -22.57
C ASN A 87 -22.66 7.41 -23.05
N LEU A 88 -22.66 6.29 -22.32
CA LEU A 88 -21.78 5.13 -22.56
C LEU A 88 -20.28 5.45 -22.42
N GLU A 89 -19.95 6.51 -21.71
CA GLU A 89 -18.58 6.83 -21.32
C GLU A 89 -18.16 6.01 -20.10
N ASP A 90 -16.88 5.66 -20.07
CA ASP A 90 -16.30 4.93 -18.95
C ASP A 90 -16.07 5.88 -17.77
N ILE A 91 -16.79 5.66 -16.67
CA ILE A 91 -16.51 6.31 -15.39
C ILE A 91 -15.80 5.33 -14.48
N GLU A 92 -14.67 5.78 -13.94
CA GLU A 92 -13.88 5.06 -12.94
C GLU A 92 -14.07 5.70 -11.57
N GLY A 93 -14.16 4.87 -10.54
CA GLY A 93 -14.32 5.31 -9.17
C GLY A 93 -13.77 4.30 -8.18
N TYR A 94 -13.78 4.67 -6.91
CA TYR A 94 -13.40 3.80 -5.80
C TYR A 94 -14.36 4.03 -4.64
N VAL A 95 -14.36 3.12 -3.66
CA VAL A 95 -15.19 3.28 -2.46
C VAL A 95 -14.51 4.32 -1.55
N PRO A 96 -15.15 5.46 -1.24
CA PRO A 96 -14.50 6.46 -0.38
C PRO A 96 -14.13 5.88 0.99
N ALA A 97 -13.01 6.31 1.55
CA ALA A 97 -12.45 5.72 2.76
C ALA A 97 -13.43 5.76 3.95
N HIS A 98 -14.11 6.89 4.17
CA HIS A 98 -15.12 7.03 5.24
C HIS A 98 -16.30 6.04 5.07
N VAL A 99 -16.72 5.74 3.83
CA VAL A 99 -17.76 4.73 3.56
C VAL A 99 -17.23 3.34 3.89
N ALA A 100 -16.00 3.03 3.47
CA ALA A 100 -15.37 1.75 3.78
C ALA A 100 -15.23 1.55 5.31
N LEU A 101 -14.84 2.60 6.04
CA LEU A 101 -14.75 2.60 7.50
C LEU A 101 -16.11 2.36 8.16
N SER A 102 -17.15 3.07 7.71
CA SER A 102 -18.52 2.88 8.22
C SER A 102 -19.03 1.45 8.01
N ARG A 103 -18.77 0.87 6.83
CA ARG A 103 -19.15 -0.52 6.52
C ARG A 103 -18.43 -1.52 7.42
N MET A 104 -17.17 -1.28 7.75
CA MET A 104 -16.43 -2.10 8.72
C MET A 104 -16.99 -1.97 10.14
N ALA A 105 -17.29 -0.75 10.58
CA ALA A 105 -17.86 -0.50 11.91
C ALA A 105 -19.24 -1.16 12.09
N SER A 106 -20.04 -1.21 11.02
CA SER A 106 -21.36 -1.87 10.99
C SER A 106 -21.30 -3.41 10.90
N GLY A 107 -20.13 -3.99 10.62
CA GLY A 107 -19.97 -5.43 10.42
C GLY A 107 -20.47 -5.96 9.07
N GLU A 108 -20.94 -5.09 8.16
CA GLU A 108 -21.38 -5.47 6.82
C GLU A 108 -20.23 -6.05 5.96
N VAL A 109 -19.00 -5.64 6.23
CA VAL A 109 -17.81 -6.10 5.52
C VAL A 109 -16.72 -6.47 6.52
N LYS A 110 -16.10 -7.64 6.35
CA LYS A 110 -14.88 -8.02 7.10
C LYS A 110 -13.80 -6.95 6.87
N SER A 111 -13.07 -6.60 7.93
CA SER A 111 -11.99 -5.59 7.95
C SER A 111 -11.32 -5.43 6.58
N GLY A 112 -11.60 -4.33 5.88
CA GLY A 112 -10.97 -3.96 4.62
C GLY A 112 -9.45 -3.92 4.75
N SER A 113 -8.75 -3.90 3.61
CA SER A 113 -7.29 -4.03 3.55
C SER A 113 -6.52 -3.07 4.48
N PHE A 114 -7.10 -1.92 4.81
CA PHE A 114 -6.53 -0.85 5.62
C PHE A 114 -6.86 -0.90 7.13
N GLY A 115 -7.83 -1.73 7.57
CA GLY A 115 -8.36 -1.66 8.94
C GLY A 115 -7.56 -2.39 10.03
N ASP A 116 -6.58 -3.21 9.67
CA ASP A 116 -5.72 -3.96 10.60
C ASP A 116 -4.29 -4.01 10.07
N VAL A 117 -3.71 -2.82 9.85
CA VAL A 117 -2.35 -2.62 9.35
C VAL A 117 -1.72 -1.40 10.03
N ASP A 118 -0.39 -1.41 10.16
CA ASP A 118 0.36 -0.35 10.84
C ASP A 118 1.00 0.64 9.86
N ILE A 119 1.09 0.28 8.58
CA ILE A 119 1.79 1.04 7.54
C ILE A 119 1.35 0.59 6.14
N ILE A 120 1.29 1.54 5.21
CA ILE A 120 1.07 1.29 3.78
C ILE A 120 2.43 1.37 3.08
N ILE A 121 2.72 0.38 2.23
CA ILE A 121 3.88 0.37 1.35
C ILE A 121 3.37 0.32 -0.09
N VAL A 122 3.74 1.28 -0.93
CA VAL A 122 3.37 1.30 -2.34
C VAL A 122 4.57 0.92 -3.19
N ASP A 123 4.58 -0.32 -3.69
CA ASP A 123 5.63 -0.78 -4.60
C ASP A 123 5.37 -0.31 -6.03
N GLU A 124 6.44 -0.13 -6.81
CA GLU A 124 6.39 0.37 -8.19
C GLU A 124 5.58 1.67 -8.35
N PHE A 125 5.78 2.61 -7.41
CA PHE A 125 5.07 3.90 -7.36
C PHE A 125 5.15 4.72 -8.67
N SER A 126 6.19 4.50 -9.49
CA SER A 126 6.33 5.14 -10.80
C SER A 126 5.20 4.82 -11.78
N MET A 127 4.43 3.75 -11.55
CA MET A 127 3.26 3.37 -12.36
C MET A 127 1.94 3.92 -11.82
N VAL A 128 1.96 4.61 -10.68
CA VAL A 128 0.76 5.09 -10.00
C VAL A 128 0.38 6.47 -10.54
N ASN A 129 -0.80 6.57 -11.13
CA ASN A 129 -1.33 7.84 -11.61
C ASN A 129 -1.97 8.66 -10.48
N LYS A 130 -2.36 9.91 -10.78
CA LYS A 130 -2.99 10.80 -9.80
C LYS A 130 -4.26 10.22 -9.18
N PHE A 131 -5.11 9.56 -9.96
CA PHE A 131 -6.35 8.96 -9.46
C PHE A 131 -6.08 7.90 -8.37
N LEU A 132 -5.16 6.98 -8.64
CA LEU A 132 -4.79 5.94 -7.68
C LEU A 132 -4.05 6.52 -6.47
N PHE A 133 -3.21 7.54 -6.68
CA PHE A 133 -2.53 8.24 -5.60
C PHE A 133 -3.52 8.93 -4.65
N ASP A 134 -4.47 9.69 -5.20
CA ASP A 134 -5.48 10.39 -4.41
C ASP A 134 -6.34 9.40 -3.60
N ALA A 135 -6.64 8.21 -4.15
CA ALA A 135 -7.34 7.15 -3.43
C ALA A 135 -6.48 6.54 -2.29
N ILE A 136 -5.17 6.34 -2.50
CA ILE A 136 -4.27 5.89 -1.44
C ILE A 136 -4.22 6.92 -0.30
N GLU A 137 -4.14 8.21 -0.64
CA GLU A 137 -4.10 9.30 0.34
C GLU A 137 -5.42 9.44 1.11
N ASP A 138 -6.58 9.25 0.47
CA ASP A 138 -7.89 9.24 1.13
C ASP A 138 -7.90 8.17 2.24
N TYR A 139 -7.54 6.93 1.90
CA TYR A 139 -7.45 5.84 2.87
C TYR A 139 -6.34 6.06 3.90
N ALA A 140 -5.15 6.51 3.52
CA ALA A 140 -4.07 6.75 4.47
C ALA A 140 -4.46 7.83 5.52
N THR A 141 -5.21 8.85 5.11
CA THR A 141 -5.70 9.91 5.98
C THR A 141 -6.78 9.40 6.92
N GLU A 142 -7.81 8.72 6.38
CA GLU A 142 -8.94 8.22 7.17
C GLU A 142 -8.50 7.22 8.25
N PHE A 143 -7.51 6.37 7.94
CA PHE A 143 -6.97 5.37 8.86
C PHE A 143 -5.76 5.86 9.66
N ASN A 144 -5.33 7.13 9.47
CA ASN A 144 -4.15 7.72 10.09
C ASN A 144 -2.89 6.84 9.94
N LEU A 145 -2.61 6.39 8.71
CA LEU A 145 -1.51 5.48 8.39
C LEU A 145 -0.32 6.22 7.76
N PRO A 146 0.93 5.83 8.09
CA PRO A 146 2.09 6.22 7.31
C PRO A 146 2.12 5.53 5.94
N VAL A 147 2.70 6.20 4.94
CA VAL A 147 2.88 5.67 3.57
C VAL A 147 4.34 5.76 3.13
N VAL A 148 4.87 4.66 2.60
CA VAL A 148 6.22 4.52 2.02
C VAL A 148 6.14 4.18 0.54
#